data_AF-A0A848ZNP0-F1
#
_entry.id   AF-A0A848ZNP0-F1
#
_cell.length_a   1.000
_cell.length_b   1.000
_cell.length_c   1.000
_cell.angle_alpha   90.00
_cell.angle_beta   90.00
_cell.angle_gamma   90.00
#
_symmetry.space_group_name_H-M   'P 1'
#
loop_
_entity.id
_entity.type
_entity.pdbx_description
1 polymer ?
#
loop_
_entity_poly.entity_id
_entity_poly.type
_entity_poly.pdbx_seq_one_letter_code
_entity_poly.pdbx_strand_id
1 'polypeptide(L)'
;GAEKYLTIRKDDPKAYFLVGEILRQRGEADGGIRAKDFYEKAISLDPSYPDPHKAIGLIYFKEGEWMLAKRSFESSLALSPRMQDRAYIQGYLQKCDKKGIDP
;
A
#
# COMPACT_ATOMS: atom_id res chain seq x y z
N GLY A 1 9.95 1.31 19.72
CA GLY A 1 9.47 0.59 18.52
C GLY A 1 9.09 1.58 17.43
N ALA A 2 8.70 1.11 16.24
CA ALA A 2 8.27 1.95 15.12
C ALA A 2 7.12 2.92 15.50
N GLU A 3 6.26 2.52 16.44
CA GLU A 3 5.17 3.34 16.98
C GLU A 3 5.65 4.62 17.72
N LYS A 4 6.91 4.68 18.16
CA LYS A 4 7.51 5.89 18.76
C LYS A 4 7.66 7.03 17.74
N TYR A 5 7.61 6.75 16.43
CA TYR A 5 7.60 7.80 15.41
C TYR A 5 6.28 8.56 15.37
N LEU A 6 5.17 7.91 15.72
CA LEU A 6 3.84 8.50 15.70
C LEU A 6 3.58 9.42 16.89
N THR A 7 4.28 9.23 18.01
CA THR A 7 4.13 10.13 19.18
C THR A 7 4.64 11.55 18.90
N ILE A 8 5.55 11.71 17.93
CA ILE A 8 6.15 12.99 17.55
C ILE A 8 5.40 13.62 16.36
N ARG A 9 4.76 12.81 15.51
CA ARG A 9 4.06 13.26 14.29
C ARG A 9 2.73 12.54 14.10
N LYS A 10 1.78 12.85 15.00
CA LYS A 10 0.49 12.15 15.10
C LYS A 10 -0.41 12.28 13.86
N ASP A 11 -0.15 13.26 13.00
CA ASP A 11 -0.96 13.54 11.81
C ASP A 11 -0.13 13.61 10.52
N ASP A 12 1.10 13.07 10.51
CA ASP A 12 1.95 13.03 9.31
C ASP A 12 1.67 11.74 8.52
N PRO A 13 1.01 11.79 7.34
CA PRO A 13 0.71 10.61 6.53
C PRO A 13 1.99 9.84 6.14
N LYS A 14 3.12 10.53 5.97
CA LYS A 14 4.41 9.89 5.68
C LYS A 14 4.93 9.10 6.88
N ALA A 15 4.71 9.58 8.09
CA ALA A 15 5.09 8.86 9.30
C ALA A 15 4.31 7.54 9.43
N TYR A 16 3.00 7.57 9.19
CA TYR A 16 2.17 6.35 9.14
C TYR A 16 2.63 5.38 8.05
N PHE A 17 2.89 5.88 6.84
CA PHE A 17 3.42 5.05 5.75
C PHE A 17 4.76 4.38 6.13
N LEU A 18 5.71 5.12 6.69
CA LEU A 18 7.01 4.59 7.09
C LEU A 18 6.89 3.53 8.20
N VAL A 19 5.99 3.71 9.16
CA VAL A 19 5.71 2.70 10.19
C VAL A 19 5.13 1.42 9.56
N GLY A 20 4.20 1.57 8.61
CA GLY A 20 3.67 0.45 7.83
C GLY A 20 4.79 -0.30 7.10
N GLU A 21 5.71 0.40 6.43
CA GLU A 21 6.86 -0.23 5.76
C GLU A 21 7.78 -0.99 6.73
N ILE A 22 8.04 -0.42 7.91
CA ILE A 22 8.85 -1.09 8.94
C ILE A 22 8.16 -2.38 9.40
N LEU A 23 6.84 -2.36 9.61
CA LEU A 23 6.08 -3.54 10.03
C LEU A 23 6.04 -4.61 8.93
N ARG A 24 5.82 -4.20 7.68
CA ARG A 24 5.81 -5.09 6.52
C ARG A 24 7.16 -5.77 6.32
N GLN A 25 8.27 -5.07 6.57
CA GLN A 25 9.64 -5.60 6.40
C GLN A 25 10.13 -6.46 7.57
N ARG A 26 9.56 -6.31 8.76
CA ARG A 26 9.93 -7.12 9.94
C ARG A 26 9.60 -8.61 9.78
N GLY A 27 8.83 -9.00 8.77
CA GLY A 27 8.64 -10.40 8.40
C GLY A 27 7.88 -11.23 9.44
N GLU A 28 7.26 -10.57 10.41
CA GLU A 28 6.32 -11.20 11.34
C GLU A 28 5.13 -11.74 10.53
N ALA A 29 4.57 -12.89 10.92
CA ALA A 29 3.48 -13.54 10.19
C ALA A 29 2.29 -12.59 9.93
N ASP A 30 2.05 -11.66 10.85
CA ASP A 30 0.97 -10.66 10.78
C ASP A 30 1.44 -9.27 10.29
N GLY A 31 2.69 -9.16 9.83
CA GLY A 31 3.30 -7.88 9.45
C GLY A 31 2.57 -7.19 8.28
N GLY A 32 1.96 -7.96 7.39
CA GLY A 32 1.11 -7.45 6.30
C GLY A 32 -0.18 -6.81 6.82
N ILE A 33 -0.90 -7.51 7.72
CA ILE A 33 -2.14 -7.04 8.33
C ILE A 33 -1.89 -5.75 9.11
N ARG A 34 -0.88 -5.75 9.99
CA ARG A 34 -0.53 -4.55 10.76
C ARG A 34 -0.11 -3.39 9.87
N ALA A 35 0.69 -3.65 8.83
CA ALA A 35 1.11 -2.60 7.91
C ALA A 35 -0.08 -1.96 7.18
N LYS A 36 -1.08 -2.76 6.81
CA LYS A 36 -2.31 -2.29 6.17
C LYS A 36 -3.03 -1.22 7.00
N ASP A 37 -3.20 -1.43 8.31
CA ASP A 37 -3.84 -0.46 9.21
C ASP A 37 -3.12 0.91 9.18
N PHE A 38 -1.78 0.90 9.17
CA PHE A 38 -0.99 2.13 9.08
C PHE A 38 -1.10 2.79 7.71
N TYR A 39 -1.12 2.03 6.62
CA TYR A 39 -1.32 2.58 5.29
C TYR A 39 -2.72 3.18 5.13
N GLU A 40 -3.77 2.52 5.64
CA GLU A 40 -5.14 3.05 5.62
C GLU A 40 -5.22 4.36 6.40
N LYS A 41 -4.53 4.44 7.54
CA LYS A 41 -4.44 5.69 8.29
C LYS A 41 -3.70 6.78 7.49
N ALA A 42 -2.61 6.45 6.80
CA ALA A 42 -1.92 7.40 5.92
C ALA A 42 -2.83 7.91 4.79
N ILE A 43 -3.63 7.02 4.17
CA ILE A 43 -4.62 7.39 3.14
C ILE A 43 -5.71 8.29 3.74
N SER A 44 -6.17 8.02 4.96
CA SER A 44 -7.20 8.84 5.61
C SER A 44 -6.71 10.26 5.93
N LEU A 45 -5.41 10.41 6.22
CA LEU A 45 -4.78 11.70 6.51
C LEU A 45 -4.46 12.47 5.23
N ASP A 46 -4.02 11.78 4.18
CA ASP A 46 -3.79 12.35 2.87
C ASP A 46 -4.20 11.36 1.77
N PRO A 47 -5.43 11.48 1.24
CA PRO A 47 -5.92 10.63 0.16
C PRO A 47 -5.12 10.78 -1.15
N SER A 48 -4.41 11.90 -1.30
CA SER A 48 -3.60 12.20 -2.48
C SER A 48 -2.19 11.62 -2.43
N TYR A 49 -1.82 10.98 -1.32
CA TYR A 49 -0.51 10.36 -1.15
C TYR A 49 -0.45 9.01 -1.87
N PRO A 50 0.30 8.84 -2.98
CA PRO A 50 0.25 7.62 -3.79
C PRO A 50 0.88 6.38 -3.12
N ASP A 51 1.92 6.54 -2.29
CA ASP A 51 2.70 5.40 -1.81
C ASP A 51 1.90 4.39 -0.95
N PRO A 52 1.03 4.82 -0.01
CA PRO A 52 0.15 3.91 0.72
C PRO A 52 -0.78 3.07 -0.18
N HIS A 53 -1.31 3.65 -1.26
CA HIS A 53 -2.17 2.92 -2.20
C HIS A 53 -1.39 1.80 -2.90
N LYS A 54 -0.15 2.08 -3.33
CA LYS A 54 0.76 1.06 -3.87
C LYS A 54 1.03 -0.04 -2.85
N ALA A 55 1.33 0.33 -1.61
CA ALA A 55 1.71 -0.62 -0.56
C ALA A 55 0.56 -1.56 -0.17
N ILE A 56 -0.66 -1.03 -0.01
CA ILE A 56 -1.87 -1.83 0.19
C ILE A 56 -2.15 -2.72 -1.02
N GLY A 57 -1.97 -2.23 -2.25
CA GLY A 57 -2.13 -3.04 -3.46
C GLY A 57 -1.24 -4.27 -3.47
N LEU A 58 0.02 -4.15 -3.00
CA LEU A 58 0.94 -5.27 -2.87
C LEU A 58 0.51 -6.27 -1.80
N ILE A 59 -0.09 -5.80 -0.69
CA ILE A 59 -0.64 -6.68 0.35
C ILE A 59 -1.82 -7.48 -0.21
N TYR A 60 -2.81 -6.80 -0.78
CA TYR A 60 -3.96 -7.47 -1.41
C TYR A 60 -3.53 -8.46 -2.48
N PHE A 61 -2.53 -8.11 -3.29
CA PHE A 61 -2.00 -9.03 -4.29
C PHE A 61 -1.41 -10.29 -3.68
N LYS A 62 -0.73 -10.20 -2.53
CA LYS A 62 -0.19 -11.38 -1.84
C LYS A 62 -1.29 -12.23 -1.21
N GLU A 63 -2.36 -11.60 -0.73
CA GLU A 63 -3.52 -12.26 -0.13
C GLU A 63 -4.44 -12.92 -1.17
N GLY A 64 -4.24 -12.63 -2.46
CA GLY A 64 -5.08 -13.13 -3.54
C GLY A 64 -6.32 -12.30 -3.81
N GLU A 65 -6.43 -11.13 -3.17
CA GLU A 65 -7.51 -10.17 -3.34
C GLU A 65 -7.28 -9.32 -4.60
N TRP A 66 -7.27 -9.96 -5.77
CA TRP A 66 -6.82 -9.37 -7.04
C TRP A 66 -7.60 -8.10 -7.43
N MET A 67 -8.90 -8.06 -7.14
CA MET A 67 -9.75 -6.90 -7.44
C MET A 67 -9.43 -5.70 -6.54
N LEU A 68 -9.14 -5.93 -5.26
CA LEU A 68 -8.74 -4.86 -4.33
C LEU A 68 -7.32 -4.37 -4.64
N ALA A 69 -6.43 -5.29 -5.00
CA ALA A 69 -5.08 -4.99 -5.46
C ALA A 69 -5.11 -4.08 -6.69
N LYS A 70 -5.91 -4.45 -7.71
CA LYS A 70 -6.08 -3.67 -8.94
C LYS A 70 -6.52 -2.23 -8.64
N ARG A 71 -7.61 -2.04 -7.89
CA ARG A 71 -8.11 -0.70 -7.54
C ARG A 71 -7.05 0.14 -6.83
N SER A 72 -6.31 -0.46 -5.91
CA SER A 72 -5.26 0.23 -5.15
C SER A 72 -4.11 0.69 -6.07
N PHE A 73 -3.70 -0.16 -7.01
CA PHE A 73 -2.69 0.19 -8.01
C PHE A 73 -3.16 1.28 -8.98
N GLU A 74 -4.41 1.23 -9.41
CA GLU A 74 -5.04 2.27 -10.25
C GLU A 74 -5.07 3.62 -9.53
N SER A 75 -5.47 3.65 -8.25
CA SER A 75 -5.42 4.86 -7.42
C SER A 75 -4.01 5.43 -7.33
N SER A 76 -3.00 4.60 -7.05
CA SER A 76 -1.61 5.06 -6.98
C SER A 76 -1.13 5.68 -8.30
N LEU A 77 -1.48 5.09 -9.45
CA LEU A 77 -1.09 5.60 -10.77
C LEU A 77 -1.85 6.86 -11.18
N ALA A 78 -3.12 6.98 -10.77
CA ALA A 78 -3.91 8.17 -11.00
C ALA A 78 -3.36 9.38 -10.23
N LEU A 79 -2.92 9.17 -8.99
CA LEU A 79 -2.34 10.19 -8.12
C LEU A 79 -0.93 10.60 -8.54
N SER A 80 -0.11 9.66 -9.02
CA SER A 80 1.23 9.96 -9.54
C SER A 80 1.51 9.25 -10.86
N PRO A 81 1.02 9.80 -11.99
CA PRO A 81 1.19 9.20 -13.30
C PRO A 81 2.66 9.12 -13.77
N ARG A 82 3.56 9.89 -13.14
CA ARG A 82 5.00 9.93 -13.47
C ARG A 82 5.88 9.30 -12.39
N MET A 83 5.32 8.48 -11.50
CA MET A 83 6.12 7.82 -10.48
C MET A 83 7.17 6.90 -11.10
N GLN A 84 8.36 6.85 -10.50
CA GLN A 84 9.49 6.04 -10.97
C GLN A 84 9.12 4.55 -11.05
N ASP A 85 8.29 4.07 -10.12
CA ASP A 85 7.85 2.68 -10.04
C ASP A 85 6.66 2.34 -10.97
N ARG A 86 6.31 3.21 -11.93
CA ARG A 86 5.11 3.00 -12.77
C ARG A 86 5.13 1.65 -13.50
N ALA A 87 6.25 1.29 -14.12
CA ALA A 87 6.38 0.03 -14.85
C ALA A 87 6.22 -1.18 -13.91
N TYR A 88 6.70 -1.07 -12.67
CA TYR A 88 6.52 -2.08 -11.65
C TYR A 88 5.03 -2.27 -11.30
N ILE A 89 4.30 -1.18 -11.04
CA ILE A 89 2.86 -1.24 -10.74
C ILE A 89 2.06 -1.77 -11.93
N GLN A 90 2.39 -1.36 -13.16
CA GLN A 90 1.74 -1.87 -14.37
C GLN A 90 1.91 -3.38 -14.52
N GLY A 91 3.08 -3.93 -14.16
CA GLY A 91 3.31 -5.37 -14.14
C GLY A 91 2.40 -6.12 -13.16
N TYR A 92 2.11 -5.54 -11.99
CA TYR A 92 1.13 -6.12 -11.05
C TYR A 92 -0.30 -5.99 -11.56
N LEU A 93 -0.65 -4.85 -12.16
CA LEU A 93 -1.98 -4.60 -12.69
C LEU A 93 -2.35 -5.62 -13.79
N GLN A 94 -1.42 -5.91 -14.71
CA GLN A 94 -1.59 -6.97 -15.71
C GLN A 94 -1.77 -8.36 -15.09
N LYS A 95 -1.09 -8.65 -13.97
CA LYS A 95 -1.25 -9.91 -13.24
C LYS A 95 -2.60 -9.98 -12.54
N CYS A 96 -3.06 -8.87 -11.94
CA CYS A 96 -4.41 -8.77 -11.36
C CYS A 96 -5.47 -9.01 -12.42
N ASP A 97 -5.33 -8.41 -13.61
CA ASP A 97 -6.27 -8.62 -14.72
C ASP A 97 -6.34 -10.08 -15.12
N LYS A 98 -5.19 -10.75 -15.31
CA LYS A 98 -5.17 -12.17 -15.67
C LYS A 98 -5.79 -13.07 -14.59
N LYS A 99 -5.58 -12.74 -13.30
CA LYS A 99 -6.04 -13.55 -12.16
C LYS A 99 -7.47 -13.25 -11.73
N GLY A 100 -7.98 -12.05 -12.00
CA GLY A 100 -9.36 -11.63 -11.72
C GLY A 100 -10.36 -12.01 -12.81
N ILE A 101 -9.91 -12.72 -13.85
CA ILE A 101 -10.77 -13.27 -14.92
C ILE A 101 -11.21 -14.71 -14.61
N ASP A 102 -10.60 -15.38 -13.63
CA ASP A 102 -11.02 -16.73 -13.21
C ASP A 102 -12.12 -16.63 -12.12
N PRO A 103 -13.37 -17.04 -12.42
CA PRO A 103 -14.47 -17.09 -11.45
C PRO A 103 -14.32 -18.20 -10.40
#